data_AF-A0A7R9PFG3-F1
#
_entry.id   AF-A0A7R9PFG3-F1
#
_cell.length_a   1.000
_cell.length_b   1.000
_cell.length_c   1.000
_cell.angle_alpha   90.00
_cell.angle_beta   90.00
_cell.angle_gamma   90.00
#
_symmetry.space_group_name_H-M   'P 1'
#
loop_
_entity.id
_entity.type
_entity.pdbx_description
1 polymer ?
#
loop_
_entity_poly.entity_id
_entity_poly.type
_entity_poly.pdbx_seq_one_letter_code
_entity_poly.pdbx_strand_id
1 'polypeptide(L)'
;MIYSIEIRTSISPSSAVELNTTSALANYATKAGLQKYAEELMSGACDGRATPKMIRSTESTAWVDGNLAPGASVGVYCMQLAVQRARDSGAALVAVKRTGHLGPGAWYTAQALESGM
;
A
#
# COMPACT_ATOMS: atom_id res chain seq x y z
N MET A 1 -3.88 14.54 -18.79
CA MET A 1 -3.73 13.49 -19.82
C MET A 1 -3.68 12.16 -19.09
N ILE A 2 -4.81 11.47 -18.99
CA ILE A 2 -4.93 10.21 -18.23
C ILE A 2 -4.49 9.09 -19.17
N TYR A 3 -3.43 8.36 -18.80
CA TYR A 3 -3.01 7.17 -19.53
C TYR A 3 -3.71 5.97 -18.92
N SER A 4 -4.57 5.31 -19.70
CA SER A 4 -5.13 4.01 -19.35
C SER A 4 -4.14 2.93 -19.78
N ILE A 5 -3.45 2.32 -18.82
CA ILE A 5 -2.68 1.09 -19.03
C ILE A 5 -3.58 -0.06 -18.58
N GLU A 6 -4.19 -0.77 -19.53
CA GLU A 6 -4.86 -2.04 -19.24
C GLU A 6 -3.79 -3.10 -18.95
N ILE A 7 -3.46 -3.28 -17.67
CA ILE A 7 -2.66 -4.43 -17.25
C ILE A 7 -3.60 -5.65 -17.26
N ARG A 8 -3.60 -6.41 -18.36
CA ARG A 8 -4.19 -7.76 -18.40
C ARG A 8 -3.37 -8.69 -17.50
N THR A 9 -3.60 -8.61 -16.19
CA THR A 9 -3.12 -9.64 -15.28
C THR A 9 -4.05 -10.84 -15.39
N SER A 10 -3.50 -12.06 -15.45
CA SER A 10 -4.27 -13.32 -15.42
C SER A 10 -4.80 -13.65 -14.01
N ILE A 11 -4.97 -12.63 -13.17
CA ILE A 11 -5.32 -12.76 -11.76
C ILE A 11 -6.81 -12.47 -11.66
N SER A 12 -7.56 -13.38 -11.02
CA SER A 12 -9.01 -13.22 -10.85
C SER A 12 -9.33 -11.96 -10.01
N PRO A 13 -10.47 -11.28 -10.22
CA PRO A 13 -10.83 -10.01 -9.55
C PRO A 13 -11.09 -10.11 -8.03
N SER A 14 -10.75 -11.24 -7.41
CA SER A 14 -11.21 -11.61 -6.07
C SER A 14 -10.37 -11.07 -4.91
N SER A 15 -9.30 -10.32 -5.18
CA SER A 15 -8.51 -9.70 -4.12
C SER A 15 -8.64 -8.19 -4.19
N ALA A 16 -9.03 -7.56 -3.08
CA ALA A 16 -9.27 -6.13 -2.86
C ALA A 16 -8.16 -5.14 -3.30
N VAL A 17 -7.12 -5.60 -3.97
CA VAL A 17 -6.02 -4.84 -4.58
C VAL A 17 -6.51 -4.00 -5.77
N GLU A 18 -7.60 -4.37 -6.46
CA GLU A 18 -7.95 -3.80 -7.77
C GLU A 18 -8.67 -2.43 -7.77
N LEU A 19 -9.42 -2.07 -6.72
CA LEU A 19 -10.26 -0.85 -6.74
C LEU A 19 -9.58 0.39 -6.14
N ASN A 20 -8.77 0.23 -5.08
CA ASN A 20 -8.18 1.37 -4.36
C ASN A 20 -6.75 1.73 -4.80
N THR A 21 -6.01 0.80 -5.43
CA THR A 21 -4.66 1.09 -5.93
C THR A 21 -4.71 1.79 -7.29
N THR A 22 -5.71 1.50 -8.11
CA THR A 22 -5.87 2.04 -9.47
C THR A 22 -6.04 3.56 -9.49
N SER A 23 -6.81 4.14 -8.57
CA SER A 23 -7.03 5.60 -8.48
C SER A 23 -5.79 6.37 -8.02
N ALA A 24 -4.98 5.77 -7.15
CA ALA A 24 -3.73 6.35 -6.66
C ALA A 24 -2.60 6.28 -7.67
N LEU A 25 -2.50 5.14 -8.35
CA LEU A 25 -1.63 4.95 -9.49
C LEU A 25 -1.94 5.96 -10.60
N ALA A 26 -3.21 6.28 -10.83
CA ALA A 26 -3.61 7.24 -11.84
C ALA A 26 -3.22 8.70 -11.51
N ASN A 27 -3.27 9.11 -10.23
CA ASN A 27 -3.09 10.51 -9.85
C ASN A 27 -1.71 10.85 -9.25
N TYR A 28 -1.03 9.89 -8.63
CA TYR A 28 0.24 10.13 -7.92
C TYR A 28 1.42 9.34 -8.50
N ALA A 29 1.20 8.24 -9.22
CA ALA A 29 2.30 7.43 -9.72
C ALA A 29 2.84 7.97 -11.04
N THR A 30 4.16 7.88 -11.19
CA THR A 30 4.84 8.13 -12.46
C THR A 30 4.84 6.86 -13.29
N LYS A 31 5.06 6.99 -14.60
CA LYS A 31 5.30 5.85 -15.51
C LYS A 31 6.40 4.92 -14.98
N ALA A 32 7.48 5.49 -14.44
CA ALA A 32 8.57 4.72 -13.83
C ALA A 32 8.13 3.94 -12.59
N GLY A 33 7.27 4.52 -11.74
CA GLY A 33 6.69 3.83 -10.58
C GLY A 33 5.82 2.64 -10.99
N LEU A 34 4.96 2.82 -12.01
CA LEU A 34 4.14 1.75 -12.56
C LEU A 34 4.98 0.60 -13.14
N GLN A 35 6.04 0.94 -13.87
CA GLN A 35 6.98 -0.05 -14.39
C GLN A 35 7.62 -0.86 -13.26
N LYS A 36 8.01 -0.20 -12.16
CA LYS A 36 8.61 -0.87 -11.00
C LYS A 36 7.66 -1.90 -10.37
N TYR A 37 6.38 -1.57 -10.22
CA TYR A 37 5.37 -2.52 -9.74
C TYR A 37 5.26 -3.75 -10.64
N ALA A 38 5.22 -3.55 -11.96
CA ALA A 38 5.15 -4.65 -12.91
C ALA A 38 6.41 -5.53 -12.86
N GLU A 39 7.59 -4.93 -12.80
CA GLU A 39 8.87 -5.65 -12.69
C GLU A 39 8.94 -6.51 -11.42
N GLU A 40 8.52 -5.99 -10.27
CA GLU A 40 8.52 -6.73 -8.99
C GLU A 40 7.55 -7.91 -9.00
N LEU A 41 6.37 -7.76 -9.61
CA LEU A 41 5.41 -8.84 -9.77
C LEU A 41 5.91 -9.91 -10.77
N MET A 42 6.43 -9.50 -11.91
CA MET A 42 6.92 -10.43 -12.94
C MET A 42 8.17 -11.20 -12.49
N SER A 43 9.05 -10.57 -11.72
CA SER A 43 10.25 -11.22 -11.18
C SER A 43 10.00 -12.09 -9.95
N GLY A 44 8.79 -12.03 -9.37
CA GLY A 44 8.47 -12.73 -8.11
C GLY A 44 9.10 -12.07 -6.88
N ALA A 45 9.68 -10.87 -7.01
CA ALA A 45 10.13 -10.07 -5.87
C ALA A 45 8.97 -9.63 -4.97
N CYS A 46 7.76 -9.60 -5.53
CA CYS A 46 6.50 -9.35 -4.85
C CYS A 46 5.46 -10.41 -5.25
N ASP A 47 4.64 -10.85 -4.29
CA ASP A 47 3.50 -11.75 -4.51
C ASP A 47 2.20 -10.95 -4.48
N GLY A 48 1.53 -10.84 -5.64
CA GLY A 48 0.25 -10.13 -5.78
C GLY A 48 -0.90 -10.70 -4.94
N ARG A 49 -0.75 -11.92 -4.39
CA ARG A 49 -1.74 -12.55 -3.50
C ARG A 49 -1.37 -12.44 -2.03
N ALA A 50 -0.14 -12.03 -1.71
CA ALA A 50 0.28 -11.88 -0.33
C ALA A 50 -0.45 -10.70 0.34
N THR A 51 -0.64 -10.82 1.65
CA THR A 51 -1.28 -9.79 2.47
C THR A 51 -0.37 -9.41 3.64
N PRO A 52 -0.29 -8.12 4.01
CA PRO A 52 0.46 -7.68 5.19
C PRO A 52 -0.12 -8.28 6.48
N LYS A 53 0.75 -8.49 7.47
CA LYS A 53 0.39 -9.04 8.78
C LYS A 53 1.07 -8.27 9.90
N MET A 54 0.29 -7.82 10.88
CA MET A 54 0.84 -7.26 12.11
C MET A 54 1.56 -8.36 12.92
N ILE A 55 2.79 -8.09 13.34
CA ILE A 55 3.61 -9.03 14.11
C ILE A 55 3.82 -8.60 15.56
N ARG A 56 3.73 -7.30 15.86
CA ARG A 56 3.78 -6.76 17.22
C ARG A 56 3.05 -5.41 17.27
N SER A 57 2.45 -5.07 18.42
CA SER A 57 1.86 -3.75 18.63
C SER A 57 1.84 -3.33 20.10
N THR A 58 1.72 -2.03 20.32
CA THR A 58 1.33 -1.39 21.60
C THR A 58 -0.03 -0.71 21.40
N GLU A 59 -0.35 0.37 22.11
CA GLU A 59 -1.52 1.23 21.79
C GLU A 59 -1.21 2.16 20.60
N SER A 60 -0.10 2.90 20.69
CA SER A 60 0.30 3.90 19.68
C SER A 60 1.33 3.39 18.65
N THR A 61 1.79 2.14 18.71
CA THR A 61 2.77 1.61 17.75
C THR A 61 2.39 0.25 17.19
N ALA A 62 2.80 -0.03 15.95
CA ALA A 62 2.70 -1.35 15.35
C ALA A 62 3.89 -1.68 14.46
N TRP A 63 4.25 -2.96 14.43
CA TRP A 63 5.23 -3.53 13.51
C TRP A 63 4.53 -4.53 12.60
N VAL A 64 4.67 -4.32 11.29
CA VAL A 64 4.01 -5.06 10.23
C VAL A 64 5.05 -5.81 9.39
N ASP A 65 4.78 -7.06 9.07
CA ASP A 65 5.42 -7.78 7.99
C ASP A 65 4.57 -7.64 6.73
N GLY A 66 5.10 -7.00 5.70
CA GLY A 66 4.43 -6.83 4.41
C GLY A 66 4.26 -8.14 3.65
N ASN A 67 4.92 -9.22 4.08
CA ASN A 67 4.85 -10.55 3.48
C ASN A 67 5.18 -10.57 1.97
N LEU A 68 6.03 -9.64 1.52
CA LEU A 68 6.33 -9.38 0.10
C LEU A 68 5.07 -9.09 -0.74
N ALA A 69 4.02 -8.56 -0.12
CA ALA A 69 2.84 -8.07 -0.82
C ALA A 69 3.14 -6.77 -1.59
N PRO A 70 2.28 -6.38 -2.55
CA PRO A 70 2.44 -5.14 -3.30
C PRO A 70 2.53 -3.94 -2.36
N GLY A 71 3.56 -3.11 -2.53
CA GLY A 71 3.81 -2.02 -1.58
C GLY A 71 2.65 -1.04 -1.48
N ALA A 72 1.91 -0.81 -2.57
CA ALA A 72 0.67 -0.03 -2.55
C ALA A 72 -0.36 -0.58 -1.54
N SER A 73 -0.59 -1.90 -1.55
CA SER A 73 -1.51 -2.57 -0.63
C SER A 73 -0.99 -2.54 0.81
N VAL A 74 0.31 -2.74 1.01
CA VAL A 74 0.96 -2.67 2.32
C VAL A 74 0.89 -1.26 2.92
N GLY A 75 1.12 -0.23 2.11
CA GLY A 75 1.07 1.17 2.52
C GLY A 75 -0.32 1.60 2.96
N VAL A 76 -1.37 1.22 2.22
CA VAL A 76 -2.77 1.47 2.61
C VAL A 76 -3.08 0.82 3.96
N TYR A 77 -2.73 -0.46 4.12
CA TYR A 77 -2.93 -1.18 5.39
C TYR A 77 -2.23 -0.47 6.56
N CYS A 78 -0.96 -0.08 6.38
CA CYS A 78 -0.18 0.58 7.43
C CYS A 78 -0.74 1.96 7.77
N MET A 79 -1.16 2.74 6.78
CA MET A 79 -1.72 4.08 7.00
C MET A 79 -3.07 4.03 7.70
N GLN A 80 -3.97 3.13 7.27
CA GLN A 80 -5.25 2.93 7.96
C GLN A 80 -5.06 2.53 9.42
N LEU A 81 -4.10 1.64 9.69
CA LEU A 81 -3.74 1.23 11.04
C LEU A 81 -3.17 2.39 11.87
N ALA A 82 -2.35 3.25 11.27
CA ALA A 82 -1.79 4.43 11.92
C ALA A 82 -2.89 5.44 12.28
N VAL A 83 -3.77 5.78 11.32
CA VAL A 83 -4.91 6.69 11.54
C VAL A 83 -5.83 6.15 12.64
N GLN A 84 -6.17 4.85 12.59
CA GLN A 84 -7.03 4.24 13.60
C GLN A 84 -6.47 4.42 15.01
N ARG A 85 -5.17 4.17 15.20
CA ARG A 85 -4.52 4.28 16.51
C ARG A 85 -4.35 5.73 16.93
N ALA A 86 -3.98 6.61 16.00
CA ALA A 86 -3.79 8.03 16.30
C ALA A 86 -5.06 8.71 16.79
N ARG A 87 -6.25 8.25 16.38
CA ARG A 87 -7.54 8.73 16.90
C ARG A 87 -7.69 8.52 18.41
N ASP A 88 -7.18 7.40 18.91
CA ASP A 88 -7.31 7.04 20.33
C ASP A 88 -6.13 7.58 21.15
N SER A 89 -4.91 7.49 20.62
CA SER A 89 -3.67 7.83 21.34
C SER A 89 -3.08 9.21 21.01
N GLY A 90 -3.75 10.00 20.17
CA GLY A 90 -3.29 11.31 19.69
C GLY A 90 -2.19 11.25 18.62
N ALA A 91 -1.35 10.21 18.63
CA ALA A 91 -0.36 9.93 17.60
C ALA A 91 -0.10 8.43 17.50
N ALA A 92 0.29 7.95 16.31
CA ALA A 92 0.69 6.56 16.12
C ALA A 92 1.82 6.38 15.12
N LEU A 93 2.60 5.32 15.31
CA LEU A 93 3.71 4.93 14.45
C LEU A 93 3.56 3.48 13.97
N VAL A 94 3.58 3.28 12.65
CA VAL A 94 3.56 1.95 12.05
C VAL A 94 4.83 1.75 11.24
N ALA A 95 5.62 0.74 11.62
CA ALA A 95 6.82 0.33 10.89
C ALA A 95 6.53 -0.94 10.08
N VAL A 96 7.06 -1.04 8.88
CA VAL A 96 6.89 -2.21 8.01
C VAL A 96 8.22 -2.77 7.52
N LYS A 97 8.31 -4.10 7.44
CA LYS A 97 9.41 -4.83 6.78
C LYS A 97 8.87 -5.69 5.64
N ARG A 98 9.76 -6.14 4.73
CA ARG A 98 9.42 -7.12 3.66
C ARG A 98 8.20 -6.69 2.84
N THR A 99 8.30 -5.53 2.21
CA THR A 99 7.26 -4.96 1.33
C THR A 99 7.83 -4.77 -0.08
N GLY A 100 6.98 -4.85 -1.10
CA GLY A 100 7.31 -4.33 -2.43
C GLY A 100 7.42 -2.80 -2.44
N HIS A 101 7.65 -2.23 -3.62
CA HIS A 101 7.77 -0.80 -3.83
C HIS A 101 6.52 -0.05 -3.33
N LEU A 102 6.70 0.88 -2.39
CA LEU A 102 5.59 1.64 -1.78
C LEU A 102 4.97 2.69 -2.71
N GLY A 103 5.67 3.09 -3.77
CA GLY A 103 5.22 4.20 -4.62
C GLY A 103 5.17 5.55 -3.88
N PRO A 104 4.25 6.44 -4.26
CA PRO A 104 4.29 7.84 -3.83
C PRO A 104 3.80 8.01 -2.38
N GLY A 105 4.71 8.38 -1.48
CA GLY A 105 4.40 8.63 -0.06
C GLY A 105 3.25 9.63 0.18
N ALA A 106 3.16 10.65 -0.68
CA ALA A 106 2.13 11.69 -0.62
C ALA A 106 0.70 11.15 -0.66
N TRP A 107 0.47 9.99 -1.30
CA TRP A 107 -0.85 9.37 -1.33
C TRP A 107 -1.28 8.84 0.04
N TYR A 108 -0.35 8.27 0.81
CA TYR A 108 -0.65 7.84 2.18
C TYR A 108 -0.84 9.05 3.10
N THR A 109 -0.04 10.10 2.92
CA THR A 109 -0.21 11.37 3.66
C THR A 109 -1.58 11.99 3.39
N ALA A 110 -2.07 11.94 2.14
CA ALA A 110 -3.40 12.43 1.81
C ALA A 110 -4.52 11.70 2.57
N GLN A 111 -4.41 10.38 2.73
CA GLN A 111 -5.37 9.58 3.53
C GLN A 111 -5.37 9.98 5.02
N ALA A 112 -4.21 10.30 5.58
CA ALA A 112 -4.11 10.82 6.94
C ALA A 112 -4.80 12.19 7.06
N LEU A 113 -4.52 13.09 6.11
CA LEU A 113 -5.12 14.42 6.06
C LEU A 113 -6.65 14.37 5.92
N GLU A 114 -7.16 13.52 5.02
CA GLU A 114 -8.61 13.28 4.84
C GLU A 114 -9.27 12.75 6.12
N SER A 115 -8.50 12.08 6.97
CA SER A 115 -8.95 11.56 8.26
C SER A 115 -8.83 12.57 9.41
N GLY A 116 -8.42 13.80 9.13
CA GLY A 116 -8.23 14.86 10.13
C GLY A 116 -7.04 14.63 11.06
N MET A 117 -6.04 13.87 10.61
CA MET A 117 -4.77 13.69 11.31
C MET A 117 -3.74 14.75 10.91
#